data_AF-A0A3C1KIX4-F1
#
_entry.id   AF-A0A3C1KIX4-F1
#
_cell.length_a   1.000
_cell.length_b   1.000
_cell.length_c   1.000
_cell.angle_alpha   90.00
_cell.angle_beta   90.00
_cell.angle_gamma   90.00
#
_symmetry.space_group_name_H-M   'P 1'
#
loop_
_entity.id
_entity.type
_entity.pdbx_description
1 polymer ?
#
loop_
_entity_poly.entity_id
_entity_poly.type
_entity_poly.pdbx_seq_one_letter_code
_entity_poly.pdbx_strand_id
1 'polypeptide(L)'
;VVFYPGSTIGNMEPSQAQAFLSGLRRWLGRDGGILIGVDLHKPAALLNAAYNDARGVTAQFNLNILNALNRQVDGNFRQAAFSHR
;
A
#
# COMPACT_ATOMS: atom_id res chain seq x y z
N VAL A 1 20.35 2.06 11.78
CA VAL A 1 19.76 2.58 10.53
C VAL A 1 18.45 1.86 10.29
N VAL A 2 17.37 2.58 9.97
CA VAL A 2 16.08 2.00 9.56
C VAL A 2 15.99 2.04 8.04
N PHE A 3 15.59 0.92 7.43
CA PHE A 3 15.33 0.84 6.00
C PHE A 3 13.83 0.67 5.78
N TYR A 4 13.23 1.58 5.00
CA TYR A 4 11.80 1.62 4.71
C TYR A 4 11.56 1.84 3.21
N PRO A 5 11.79 0.80 2.37
CA PRO A 5 11.79 0.94 0.92
C PRO A 5 10.39 1.03 0.29
N GLY A 6 10.40 1.25 -1.02
CA GLY A 6 9.20 1.32 -1.85
C GLY A 6 8.54 2.69 -1.75
N SER A 7 7.26 2.71 -1.43
CA SER A 7 6.52 3.93 -1.10
C SER A 7 5.38 3.62 -0.13
N THR A 8 5.61 2.66 0.78
CA THR A 8 4.58 2.18 1.72
C THR A 8 4.09 3.28 2.66
N ILE A 9 4.90 4.32 2.88
CA ILE A 9 4.48 5.53 3.62
C ILE A 9 3.32 6.25 2.92
N GLY A 10 3.18 6.11 1.60
CA GLY A 10 2.07 6.66 0.82
C GLY A 10 0.71 5.96 1.06
N ASN A 11 0.68 4.83 1.78
CA ASN A 11 -0.57 4.19 2.20
C ASN A 11 -1.15 4.82 3.49
N MET A 12 -0.45 5.79 4.08
CA MET A 12 -0.86 6.46 5.31
C MET A 12 -1.45 7.83 4.98
N GLU A 13 -2.48 8.22 5.72
CA GLU A 13 -2.92 9.62 5.74
C GLU A 13 -1.78 10.53 6.26
N PRO A 14 -1.70 11.81 5.85
CA PRO A 14 -0.60 12.69 6.23
C PRO A 14 -0.34 12.76 7.75
N SER A 15 -1.39 12.75 8.57
CA SER A 15 -1.28 12.76 10.04
C SER A 15 -0.65 11.49 10.60
N GLN A 16 -0.98 10.32 10.01
CA GLN A 16 -0.41 9.03 10.39
C GLN A 16 1.06 8.96 9.98
N ALA A 17 1.40 9.42 8.77
CA ALA A 17 2.78 9.48 8.30
C ALA A 17 3.65 10.38 9.19
N GLN A 18 3.14 11.55 9.61
CA GLN A 18 3.83 12.44 10.55
C GLN A 18 4.07 11.78 11.91
N ALA A 19 3.05 11.12 12.46
CA ALA A 19 3.16 10.40 13.73
C ALA A 19 4.20 9.27 13.64
N PHE A 20 4.19 8.51 12.54
CA PHE A 20 5.16 7.45 12.25
C PHE A 20 6.59 7.99 12.18
N LEU A 21 6.84 9.03 11.38
CA LEU A 21 8.17 9.64 11.24
C LEU A 21 8.67 10.24 12.57
N SER A 22 7.79 10.85 13.35
CA SER A 22 8.10 11.35 14.70
C SER A 22 8.45 10.21 15.67
N GLY A 23 7.75 9.08 15.57
CA GLY A 23 8.07 7.85 16.28
C GLY A 23 9.47 7.32 15.92
N LEU A 24 9.79 7.25 14.62
CA LEU A 24 11.10 6.83 14.15
C LEU A 24 12.21 7.75 14.65
N ARG A 25 12.00 9.07 14.66
CA ARG A 25 12.97 10.04 15.19
C ARG A 25 13.34 9.75 16.65
N ARG A 26 12.35 9.37 17.48
CA ARG A 26 12.58 9.00 18.89
C ARG A 26 13.36 7.69 19.00
N TRP A 27 13.04 6.72 18.17
CA TRP A 27 13.67 5.40 18.21
C TRP A 27 15.12 5.40 17.70
N LEU A 28 15.41 6.20 16.67
CA LEU A 28 16.73 6.29 16.04
C LEU A 28 17.77 7.05 16.88
N GLY A 29 17.36 7.85 17.86
CA GLY A 29 18.29 8.65 18.67
C GLY A 29 19.06 9.69 17.83
N ARG A 30 20.12 10.30 18.38
CA ARG A 30 20.83 11.41 17.70
C ARG A 30 21.65 10.97 16.49
N ASP A 31 22.16 9.74 16.51
CA ASP A 31 23.12 9.24 15.51
C ASP A 31 22.50 8.21 14.55
N GLY A 32 21.21 7.92 14.71
CA GLY A 32 20.49 7.03 13.80
C GLY A 32 20.02 7.74 12.53
N GLY A 33 20.01 7.00 11.42
CA GLY A 33 19.50 7.44 10.13
C GLY A 33 18.39 6.54 9.59
N ILE A 34 17.61 7.10 8.66
CA ILE A 34 16.59 6.38 7.89
C ILE A 34 16.92 6.46 6.39
N LEU A 35 16.78 5.33 5.70
CA LEU A 35 16.68 5.30 4.24
C LEU A 35 15.24 4.93 3.89
N ILE A 36 14.52 5.88 3.28
CA ILE A 36 13.10 5.75 2.95
C ILE A 36 12.86 5.96 1.45
N GLY A 37 12.03 5.10 0.87
CA GLY A 37 11.52 5.28 -0.50
C GLY A 37 10.20 6.06 -0.49
N VAL A 38 10.07 7.00 -1.42
CA VAL A 38 8.84 7.78 -1.65
C VAL A 38 8.61 7.84 -3.15
N ASP A 39 7.43 7.43 -3.61
CA ASP A 39 7.05 7.58 -5.01
C ASP A 39 6.56 9.00 -5.27
N LEU A 40 7.00 9.58 -6.39
CA LEU A 40 6.71 10.96 -6.74
C LEU A 40 5.45 11.07 -7.61
N HIS A 41 4.86 12.27 -7.63
CA HIS A 41 3.75 12.58 -8.52
C HIS A 41 4.14 12.34 -9.99
N LYS A 42 3.21 11.71 -10.72
CA LYS A 42 3.33 11.33 -12.13
C LYS A 42 2.00 11.58 -12.83
N PRO A 43 1.96 11.60 -14.17
CA PRO A 43 0.71 11.66 -14.91
C PRO A 43 -0.24 10.53 -14.49
N ALA A 44 -1.52 10.84 -14.28
CA ALA A 44 -2.52 9.89 -13.79
C ALA A 44 -2.64 8.63 -14.67
N ALA A 45 -2.49 8.78 -15.99
CA ALA A 45 -2.50 7.66 -16.92
C ALA A 45 -1.39 6.64 -16.64
N LEU A 46 -0.18 7.11 -16.27
CA LEU A 46 0.95 6.25 -15.94
C LEU A 46 0.73 5.54 -14.60
N LEU A 47 0.14 6.23 -13.62
CA LEU A 47 -0.23 5.64 -12.33
C LEU A 47 -1.30 4.57 -12.51
N ASN A 48 -2.37 4.86 -13.25
CA ASN A 48 -3.46 3.91 -13.48
C ASN A 48 -2.97 2.65 -14.21
N ALA A 49 -2.10 2.79 -15.21
CA ALA A 49 -1.53 1.64 -15.92
C ALA A 49 -0.66 0.74 -15.01
N ALA A 50 -0.03 1.31 -13.97
CA ALA A 50 0.76 0.54 -13.02
C ALA A 50 -0.09 -0.31 -12.06
N TYR A 51 -1.36 0.08 -11.83
CA TYR A 51 -2.30 -0.59 -10.91
C TYR A 51 -3.53 -1.20 -11.61
N ASN A 52 -3.62 -1.08 -12.92
CA ASN A 52 -4.61 -1.73 -13.75
C ASN A 52 -3.89 -2.34 -14.96
N ASP A 53 -3.04 -3.32 -14.67
CA ASP A 53 -2.25 -3.99 -15.68
C ASP A 53 -3.14 -4.79 -16.64
N ALA A 54 -2.80 -4.76 -17.94
CA ALA A 54 -3.55 -5.44 -18.98
C ALA A 54 -3.61 -6.97 -18.82
N ARG A 55 -2.75 -7.57 -17.98
CA ARG A 55 -2.76 -9.00 -17.68
C ARG A 55 -3.72 -9.36 -16.53
N GLY A 56 -4.33 -8.36 -15.88
CA GLY A 56 -5.31 -8.54 -14.80
C GLY A 56 -4.72 -9.03 -13.49
N VAL A 57 -3.41 -8.96 -13.29
CA VAL A 57 -2.74 -9.46 -12.06
C VAL A 57 -3.15 -8.62 -10.86
N THR A 58 -3.24 -7.30 -11.02
CA THR A 58 -3.67 -6.37 -9.97
C THR A 58 -5.14 -6.57 -9.62
N ALA A 59 -5.98 -6.85 -10.63
CA ALA A 59 -7.38 -7.20 -10.40
C ALA A 59 -7.53 -8.50 -9.58
N GLN A 60 -6.73 -9.53 -9.90
CA GLN A 60 -6.71 -10.77 -9.14
C GLN A 60 -6.23 -10.54 -7.70
N PHE A 61 -5.17 -9.75 -7.51
CA PHE A 61 -4.67 -9.38 -6.19
C PHE A 61 -5.73 -8.65 -5.35
N ASN A 62 -6.36 -7.61 -5.90
CA ASN A 62 -7.39 -6.83 -5.20
C ASN A 62 -8.60 -7.68 -4.84
N LEU A 63 -9.13 -8.46 -5.78
CA LEU A 63 -10.31 -9.28 -5.55
C LEU A 63 -10.05 -10.47 -4.61
N ASN A 64 -8.79 -10.89 -4.44
CA ASN A 64 -8.43 -11.96 -3.50
C ASN A 64 -8.75 -11.60 -2.03
N ILE A 65 -8.88 -10.32 -1.68
CA ILE A 65 -9.30 -9.93 -0.34
C ILE A 65 -10.68 -10.49 0.03
N LEU A 66 -11.58 -10.65 -0.95
CA LEU A 66 -12.90 -11.25 -0.76
C LEU A 66 -12.78 -12.72 -0.35
N ASN A 67 -11.83 -13.45 -0.93
CA ASN A 67 -11.55 -14.83 -0.55
C ASN A 67 -10.97 -14.91 0.87
N ALA A 68 -10.14 -13.94 1.26
CA ALA A 68 -9.63 -13.86 2.63
C ALA A 68 -10.76 -13.61 3.64
N LEU A 69 -11.69 -12.69 3.33
CA LEU A 69 -12.87 -12.42 4.16
C LEU A 69 -13.78 -13.65 4.29
N ASN A 70 -14.05 -14.35 3.19
CA ASN A 70 -14.84 -15.58 3.23
C ASN A 70 -14.24 -16.63 4.19
N ARG A 71 -12.91 -16.73 4.24
CA ARG A 71 -12.22 -17.69 5.13
C ARG A 71 -12.11 -17.23 6.59
N GLN A 72 -11.94 -15.94 6.83
CA GLN A 72 -11.60 -15.42 8.16
C GLN A 72 -12.82 -15.02 9.00
N VAL A 73 -13.92 -14.64 8.35
CA VAL A 73 -15.12 -14.11 9.04
C VAL A 73 -16.41 -14.76 8.53
N ASP A 74 -16.32 -15.96 7.95
CA ASP A 74 -17.45 -16.69 7.34
C ASP A 74 -18.26 -15.85 6.34
N GLY A 75 -17.56 -15.06 5.53
CA GLY A 75 -18.16 -14.31 4.42
C GLY A 75 -18.66 -15.21 3.28
N ASN A 76 -19.53 -14.67 2.43
CA ASN A 76 -20.13 -15.37 1.28
C ASN A 76 -19.97 -14.61 -0.04
N PHE A 77 -18.92 -13.79 -0.17
CA PHE A 77 -18.67 -12.98 -1.35
C PHE A 77 -18.43 -13.85 -2.59
N ARG A 78 -19.11 -13.52 -3.69
CA ARG A 78 -18.88 -14.10 -5.01
C ARG A 78 -17.98 -13.18 -5.81
N GLN A 79 -16.72 -13.58 -6.02
CA GLN A 79 -15.72 -12.75 -6.71
C GLN A 79 -16.18 -12.24 -8.08
N ALA A 80 -16.94 -13.06 -8.83
CA ALA A 80 -17.49 -12.71 -10.14
C ALA A 80 -18.53 -11.56 -10.12
N ALA A 81 -19.05 -11.19 -8.94
CA ALA A 81 -19.96 -10.05 -8.78
C ALA A 81 -19.22 -8.71 -8.60
N PHE A 82 -17.89 -8.72 -8.56
CA PHE A 82 -17.05 -7.54 -8.36
C PHE A 82 -16.13 -7.32 -9.55
N SER A 83 -15.86 -6.06 -9.86
CA SER A 83 -14.96 -5.66 -10.96
C SER A 83 -13.90 -4.69 -10.46
N HIS A 84 -12.65 -4.96 -10.80
CA HIS A 84 -11.54 -4.02 -10.65
C HIS A 84 -11.60 -2.95 -11.75
N ARG A 85 -11.27 -1.70 -11.44
CA ARG A 85 -11.20 -0.58 -12.38
C ARG A 85 -9.90 0.20 -12.18
#